data_AF-A0A923YJE6-F1
#
_entry.id   AF-A0A923YJE6-F1
#
_cell.length_a   1.000
_cell.length_b   1.000
_cell.length_c   1.000
_cell.angle_alpha   90.00
_cell.angle_beta   90.00
_cell.angle_gamma   90.00
#
_symmetry.space_group_name_H-M   'P 1'
#
loop_
_entity.id
_entity.type
_entity.pdbx_description
1 polymer ?
#
loop_
_entity_poly.entity_id
_entity_poly.type
_entity_poly.pdbx_seq_one_letter_code
_entity_poly.pdbx_strand_id
1 'polypeptide(L)'
;TLSLSPDVNDPGFREIDWDFLVEVYREQAAALIEGGADFILIETVFDTLNAKAGVMAVRKLEAELGREVPIMLSMTLTDLSGRNLSGHTVEAFWCAVRHARPLTIGLNCSFGAAQLRPHVRTLSQIADTLIMVYPNAGLPNELGEYDEMPETTAGLVGEWASHGQVNILGGCCGSTPAHIAAMAKSVAGLTPRALPVPATVTRLAGLEPFVMAA
;
A
#
# COMPACT_ATOMS: atom_id res chain seq x y z
N THR A 1 8.44 -12.68 -10.18
CA THR A 1 7.93 -12.39 -8.82
C THR A 1 8.45 -13.46 -7.87
N LEU A 2 8.45 -13.24 -6.55
CA LEU A 2 8.93 -14.26 -5.61
C LEU A 2 7.86 -15.30 -5.25
N SER A 3 6.59 -14.90 -5.24
CA SER A 3 5.50 -15.81 -4.85
C SER A 3 4.93 -16.59 -6.02
N LEU A 4 4.92 -16.04 -7.24
CA LEU A 4 4.26 -16.61 -8.41
C LEU A 4 5.27 -16.92 -9.52
N SER A 5 5.13 -18.11 -10.10
CA SER A 5 5.87 -18.48 -11.29
C SER A 5 5.39 -17.69 -12.51
N PRO A 6 6.32 -17.13 -13.31
CA PRO A 6 5.98 -16.60 -14.63
C PRO A 6 5.77 -17.70 -15.69
N ASP A 7 6.17 -18.95 -15.42
CA ASP A 7 5.97 -20.09 -16.33
C ASP A 7 4.68 -20.84 -15.96
N VAL A 8 3.70 -20.80 -16.87
CA VAL A 8 2.41 -21.47 -16.70
C VAL A 8 2.51 -23.00 -16.61
N ASN A 9 3.61 -23.60 -17.08
CA ASN A 9 3.82 -25.04 -17.07
C ASN A 9 4.64 -25.51 -15.85
N ASP A 10 5.27 -24.60 -15.11
CA ASP A 10 6.06 -24.90 -13.93
C ASP A 10 5.68 -23.96 -12.76
N PRO A 11 4.79 -24.39 -11.84
CA PRO A 11 4.37 -23.55 -10.72
C PRO A 11 5.49 -23.31 -9.69
N GLY A 12 6.56 -24.12 -9.71
CA GLY A 12 7.73 -24.01 -8.83
C GLY A 12 8.80 -23.06 -9.37
N PHE A 13 8.81 -22.77 -10.66
CA PHE A 13 9.82 -21.92 -11.29
C PHE A 13 9.85 -20.50 -10.70
N ARG A 14 11.05 -19.98 -10.45
CA ARG A 14 11.29 -18.60 -10.02
C ARG A 14 12.44 -18.03 -10.84
N GLU A 15 12.17 -16.95 -11.57
CA GLU A 15 13.17 -16.26 -12.39
C GLU A 15 14.23 -15.53 -11.55
N ILE A 16 13.83 -15.09 -10.36
CA ILE A 16 14.67 -14.40 -9.39
C ILE A 16 14.46 -15.03 -8.02
N ASP A 17 15.48 -14.96 -7.17
CA ASP A 17 15.40 -15.40 -5.78
C ASP A 17 15.31 -14.23 -4.79
N TRP A 18 15.12 -14.58 -3.52
CA TRP A 18 14.97 -13.63 -2.43
C TRP A 18 16.19 -12.74 -2.27
N ASP A 19 17.39 -13.31 -2.25
CA ASP A 19 18.62 -12.56 -2.00
C ASP A 19 18.90 -11.57 -3.11
N PHE A 20 18.70 -12.00 -4.37
CA PHE A 20 18.81 -11.12 -5.54
C PHE A 20 17.86 -9.91 -5.41
N LEU A 21 16.58 -10.14 -5.12
CA LEU A 21 15.61 -9.06 -5.05
C LEU A 21 15.88 -8.11 -3.86
N VAL A 22 16.32 -8.65 -2.71
CA VAL A 22 16.73 -7.84 -1.56
C VAL A 22 17.89 -6.92 -1.92
N GLU A 23 18.93 -7.41 -2.61
CA GLU A 23 20.08 -6.58 -2.97
C GLU A 23 19.72 -5.49 -3.98
N VAL A 24 18.88 -5.81 -4.98
CA VAL A 24 18.37 -4.81 -5.94
C VAL A 24 17.59 -3.69 -5.23
N TYR A 25 16.67 -4.05 -4.33
CA TYR A 25 15.93 -3.03 -3.56
C TYR A 25 16.84 -2.25 -2.61
N ARG A 26 17.89 -2.87 -2.05
CA ARG A 26 18.81 -2.19 -1.14
C ARG A 26 19.61 -1.13 -1.88
N GLU A 27 20.10 -1.45 -3.07
CA GLU A 27 20.82 -0.49 -3.94
C GLU A 27 19.93 0.71 -4.29
N GLN A 28 18.68 0.45 -4.70
CA GLN A 28 17.72 1.51 -5.03
C GLN A 28 17.39 2.39 -3.81
N ALA A 29 17.13 1.77 -2.65
CA ALA A 29 16.85 2.49 -1.42
C ALA A 29 18.06 3.34 -0.98
N ALA A 30 19.27 2.81 -1.07
CA ALA A 30 20.50 3.53 -0.74
C ALA A 30 20.66 4.79 -1.60
N ALA A 31 20.45 4.67 -2.92
CA ALA A 31 20.54 5.81 -3.84
C ALA A 31 19.48 6.90 -3.54
N LEU A 32 18.24 6.50 -3.21
CA LEU A 32 17.19 7.45 -2.83
C LEU A 32 17.53 8.19 -1.53
N ILE A 33 18.06 7.46 -0.54
CA ILE A 33 18.45 8.04 0.75
C ILE A 33 19.67 8.96 0.60
N GLU A 34 20.66 8.59 -0.21
CA GLU A 34 21.80 9.46 -0.55
C GLU A 34 21.32 10.74 -1.27
N GLY A 35 20.31 10.61 -2.13
CA GLY A 35 19.63 11.73 -2.79
C GLY A 35 18.80 12.62 -1.86
N GLY A 36 18.70 12.29 -0.56
CA GLY A 36 18.01 13.10 0.44
C GLY A 36 16.54 12.76 0.67
N ALA A 37 16.07 11.58 0.24
CA ALA A 37 14.72 11.14 0.56
C ALA A 37 14.54 10.93 2.08
N ASP A 38 13.41 11.42 2.62
CA ASP A 38 13.09 11.29 4.06
C ASP A 38 12.59 9.89 4.44
N PHE A 39 12.04 9.14 3.47
CA PHE A 39 11.45 7.83 3.66
C PHE A 39 11.46 7.02 2.35
N ILE A 40 11.26 5.70 2.47
CA ILE A 40 11.14 4.78 1.34
C ILE A 40 9.70 4.28 1.23
N LEU A 41 9.06 4.54 0.09
CA LEU A 41 7.73 4.01 -0.22
C LEU A 41 7.84 2.75 -1.08
N ILE A 42 7.41 1.61 -0.52
CA ILE A 42 7.27 0.35 -1.24
C ILE A 42 5.80 0.26 -1.67
N GLU A 43 5.52 0.71 -2.89
CA GLU A 43 4.15 0.84 -3.39
C GLU A 43 3.80 -0.13 -4.52
N THR A 44 2.50 -0.15 -4.86
CA THR A 44 1.94 -1.00 -5.91
C THR A 44 2.29 -2.46 -5.65
N VAL A 45 2.22 -2.86 -4.38
CA VAL A 45 2.56 -4.21 -3.94
C VAL A 45 1.49 -5.17 -4.41
N PHE A 46 1.78 -5.88 -5.50
CA PHE A 46 0.98 -6.99 -6.00
C PHE A 46 1.43 -8.35 -5.42
N ASP A 47 2.69 -8.45 -4.97
CA ASP A 47 3.27 -9.64 -4.34
C ASP A 47 3.79 -9.33 -2.94
N THR A 48 3.20 -9.95 -1.92
CA THR A 48 3.56 -9.73 -0.51
C THR A 48 5.00 -10.14 -0.20
N LEU A 49 5.51 -11.19 -0.85
CA LEU A 49 6.88 -11.64 -0.61
C LEU A 49 7.90 -10.64 -1.19
N ASN A 50 7.60 -10.02 -2.34
CA ASN A 50 8.38 -8.91 -2.87
C ASN A 50 8.40 -7.72 -1.89
N ALA A 51 7.26 -7.35 -1.31
CA ALA A 51 7.24 -6.28 -0.31
C ALA A 51 8.10 -6.60 0.92
N LYS A 52 8.09 -7.85 1.39
CA LYS A 52 8.98 -8.29 2.48
C LYS A 52 10.46 -8.22 2.08
N ALA A 53 10.81 -8.51 0.83
CA ALA A 53 12.16 -8.33 0.33
C ALA A 53 12.57 -6.84 0.36
N GLY A 54 11.67 -5.93 -0.04
CA GLY A 54 11.90 -4.48 0.06
C GLY A 54 12.05 -4.01 1.51
N VAL A 55 11.23 -4.52 2.43
CA VAL A 55 11.39 -4.26 3.87
C VAL A 55 12.77 -4.73 4.35
N MET A 56 13.17 -5.96 4.03
CA MET A 56 14.47 -6.50 4.42
C MET A 56 15.63 -5.68 3.86
N ALA A 57 15.53 -5.23 2.61
CA ALA A 57 16.50 -4.36 1.97
C ALA A 57 16.71 -3.06 2.75
N VAL A 58 15.62 -2.39 3.16
CA VAL A 58 15.72 -1.19 3.99
C VAL A 58 16.29 -1.51 5.37
N ARG A 59 15.93 -2.64 5.99
CA ARG A 59 16.51 -3.04 7.30
C ARG A 59 18.02 -3.31 7.21
N LYS A 60 18.52 -3.89 6.11
CA LYS A 60 19.96 -4.03 5.85
C LYS A 60 20.62 -2.65 5.73
N LEU A 61 20.01 -1.76 4.94
CA LEU A 61 20.50 -0.40 4.78
C LEU A 61 20.56 0.38 6.10
N GLU A 62 19.55 0.26 6.97
CA GLU A 62 19.58 0.85 8.30
C GLU A 62 20.75 0.38 9.15
N ALA A 63 21.07 -0.92 9.08
CA ALA A 63 22.22 -1.48 9.78
C ALA A 63 23.56 -0.94 9.24
N GLU A 64 23.65 -0.73 7.92
CA GLU A 64 24.82 -0.12 7.26
C GLU A 64 24.98 1.37 7.64
N LEU A 65 23.87 2.12 7.70
CA LEU A 65 23.87 3.55 8.00
C LEU A 65 23.92 3.86 9.50
N GLY A 66 23.64 2.88 10.36
CA GLY A 66 23.55 3.08 11.81
C GLY A 66 22.38 3.97 12.25
N ARG A 67 21.33 4.10 11.42
CA ARG A 67 20.14 4.90 11.71
C ARG A 67 18.90 4.30 11.06
N GLU A 68 17.72 4.64 11.60
CA GLU A 68 16.45 4.23 11.01
C GLU A 68 16.19 4.96 9.67
N VAL A 69 15.49 4.25 8.77
CA VAL A 69 15.00 4.71 7.49
C VAL A 69 13.49 4.40 7.49
N PRO A 70 12.62 5.41 7.69
CA PRO A 70 11.19 5.17 7.72
C PRO A 70 10.69 4.56 6.41
N ILE A 71 9.84 3.54 6.52
CA ILE A 71 9.22 2.89 5.37
C ILE A 71 7.71 3.18 5.33
N MET A 72 7.18 3.26 4.12
CA MET A 72 5.75 3.30 3.82
C MET A 72 5.42 2.10 2.93
N LEU A 73 4.25 1.49 3.14
CA LEU A 73 3.81 0.34 2.35
C LEU A 73 2.47 0.66 1.68
N SER A 74 2.32 0.34 0.40
CA SER A 74 1.04 0.45 -0.30
C SER A 74 0.76 -0.78 -1.17
N MET A 75 -0.39 -1.41 -0.92
CA MET A 75 -0.86 -2.58 -1.65
C MET A 75 -1.71 -2.15 -2.85
N THR A 76 -1.61 -2.91 -3.94
CA THR A 76 -2.57 -2.82 -5.04
C THR A 76 -3.45 -4.06 -5.08
N LEU A 77 -4.72 -3.88 -5.44
CA LEU A 77 -5.68 -4.96 -5.60
C LEU A 77 -5.75 -5.35 -7.08
N THR A 78 -5.88 -6.64 -7.37
CA THR A 78 -5.94 -7.16 -8.75
C THR A 78 -7.37 -7.39 -9.23
N ASP A 79 -8.32 -7.53 -8.31
CA ASP A 79 -9.73 -7.72 -8.64
C ASP A 79 -10.64 -7.13 -7.54
N LEU A 80 -11.95 -7.15 -7.80
CA LEU A 80 -12.97 -6.71 -6.86
C LEU A 80 -13.17 -7.66 -5.66
N SER A 81 -12.48 -8.80 -5.61
CA SER A 81 -12.47 -9.67 -4.43
C SER A 81 -11.60 -9.12 -3.30
N GLY A 82 -10.83 -8.05 -3.58
CA GLY A 82 -10.02 -7.35 -2.58
C GLY A 82 -8.68 -8.02 -2.30
N ARG A 83 -8.15 -8.76 -3.28
CA ARG A 83 -6.87 -9.46 -3.17
C ARG A 83 -5.79 -8.80 -4.00
N ASN A 84 -4.54 -8.91 -3.56
CA ASN A 84 -3.40 -8.70 -4.45
C ASN A 84 -3.14 -9.95 -5.31
N LEU A 85 -2.19 -9.85 -6.23
CA LEU A 85 -1.86 -10.94 -7.16
C LEU A 85 -1.40 -12.22 -6.43
N SER A 86 -0.68 -12.07 -5.30
CA SER A 86 -0.31 -13.20 -4.43
C SER A 86 -1.48 -13.81 -3.62
N GLY A 87 -2.69 -13.27 -3.75
CA GLY A 87 -3.93 -13.81 -3.17
C GLY A 87 -4.27 -13.30 -1.77
N HIS A 88 -3.46 -12.42 -1.17
CA HIS A 88 -3.75 -11.86 0.14
C HIS A 88 -4.88 -10.84 0.07
N THR A 89 -5.85 -10.96 0.99
CA THR A 89 -6.75 -9.86 1.34
C THR A 89 -6.00 -8.71 2.00
N VAL A 90 -6.64 -7.55 2.13
CA VAL A 90 -6.08 -6.36 2.81
C VAL A 90 -5.68 -6.69 4.25
N GLU A 91 -6.50 -7.47 4.94
CA GLU A 91 -6.27 -7.91 6.31
C GLU A 91 -5.10 -8.89 6.41
N ALA A 92 -5.04 -9.86 5.50
CA ALA A 92 -3.93 -10.81 5.41
C ALA A 92 -2.61 -10.08 5.11
N PHE A 93 -2.63 -9.13 4.17
CA PHE A 93 -1.47 -8.30 3.86
C PHE A 93 -1.00 -7.52 5.08
N TRP A 94 -1.90 -6.82 5.78
CA TRP A 94 -1.55 -6.09 6.99
C TRP A 94 -0.96 -7.01 8.08
N CYS A 95 -1.57 -8.16 8.35
CA CYS A 95 -1.02 -9.15 9.28
C CYS A 95 0.39 -9.62 8.86
N ALA A 96 0.61 -9.81 7.56
CA ALA A 96 1.88 -10.26 7.02
C ALA A 96 3.00 -9.21 7.13
N VAL A 97 2.70 -7.91 7.07
CA VAL A 97 3.71 -6.84 6.99
C VAL A 97 3.80 -5.92 8.22
N ARG A 98 2.83 -5.93 9.14
CA ARG A 98 2.81 -5.01 10.30
C ARG A 98 4.06 -5.05 11.18
N HIS A 99 4.73 -6.19 11.24
CA HIS A 99 5.99 -6.36 11.98
C HIS A 99 7.11 -5.42 11.49
N ALA A 100 7.00 -4.93 10.25
CA ALA A 100 7.90 -3.95 9.67
C ALA A 100 7.73 -2.53 10.27
N ARG A 101 6.69 -2.29 11.07
CA ARG A 101 6.36 -1.01 11.71
C ARG A 101 6.42 0.18 10.73
N PRO A 102 5.68 0.14 9.61
CA PRO A 102 5.73 1.20 8.62
C PRO A 102 5.08 2.49 9.15
N LEU A 103 5.57 3.63 8.68
CA LEU A 103 4.98 4.95 8.94
C LEU A 103 3.55 5.02 8.41
N THR A 104 3.30 4.45 7.22
CA THR A 104 1.96 4.31 6.66
C THR A 104 1.73 2.92 6.05
N ILE A 105 0.48 2.49 6.07
CA ILE A 105 -0.03 1.40 5.25
C ILE A 105 -1.13 1.93 4.33
N GLY A 106 -1.20 1.44 3.10
CA GLY A 106 -2.02 2.07 2.09
C GLY A 106 -2.56 1.17 0.98
N LEU A 107 -3.39 1.80 0.15
CA LEU A 107 -3.91 1.23 -1.08
C LEU A 107 -3.69 2.22 -2.23
N ASN A 108 -3.22 1.72 -3.37
CA ASN A 108 -3.04 2.51 -4.58
C ASN A 108 -3.22 1.70 -5.86
N CYS A 109 -3.44 2.42 -6.96
CA CYS A 109 -3.55 1.87 -8.31
C CYS A 109 -4.73 0.88 -8.48
N SER A 110 -4.82 0.30 -9.68
CA SER A 110 -5.84 -0.62 -10.21
C SER A 110 -7.29 -0.12 -10.24
N PHE A 111 -7.69 0.69 -9.26
CA PHE A 111 -9.07 1.04 -8.98
C PHE A 111 -9.21 2.52 -8.64
N GLY A 112 -10.39 3.06 -8.95
CA GLY A 112 -10.82 4.37 -8.49
C GLY A 112 -11.30 4.34 -7.04
N ALA A 113 -11.65 5.51 -6.51
CA ALA A 113 -12.08 5.67 -5.12
C ALA A 113 -13.35 4.84 -4.81
N ALA A 114 -14.30 4.75 -5.73
CA ALA A 114 -15.54 4.01 -5.48
C ALA A 114 -15.29 2.54 -5.13
N GLN A 115 -14.39 1.87 -5.87
CA GLN A 115 -14.07 0.46 -5.69
C GLN A 115 -13.16 0.22 -4.48
N LEU A 116 -12.27 1.17 -4.13
CA LEU A 116 -11.40 1.03 -2.95
C LEU A 116 -12.12 1.25 -1.62
N ARG A 117 -13.27 1.93 -1.61
CA ARG A 117 -14.02 2.27 -0.39
C ARG A 117 -14.19 1.14 0.64
N PRO A 118 -14.68 -0.08 0.30
CA PRO A 118 -14.81 -1.16 1.28
C PRO A 118 -13.46 -1.56 1.90
N HIS A 119 -12.40 -1.56 1.09
CA HIS A 119 -11.05 -1.95 1.50
C HIS A 119 -10.38 -0.90 2.41
N VAL A 120 -10.58 0.38 2.10
CA VAL A 120 -10.16 1.49 2.98
C VAL A 120 -10.83 1.40 4.34
N ARG A 121 -12.15 1.14 4.36
CA ARG A 121 -12.89 0.97 5.61
C ARG A 121 -12.32 -0.19 6.44
N THR A 122 -12.11 -1.35 5.83
CA THR A 122 -11.52 -2.51 6.50
C THR A 122 -10.13 -2.19 7.07
N LEU A 123 -9.23 -1.63 6.25
CA LEU A 123 -7.87 -1.28 6.69
C LEU A 123 -7.89 -0.28 7.85
N SER A 124 -8.81 0.70 7.80
CA SER A 124 -8.98 1.72 8.84
C SER A 124 -9.31 1.16 10.22
N GLN A 125 -9.91 -0.02 10.29
CA GLN A 125 -10.30 -0.66 11.55
C GLN A 125 -9.15 -1.48 12.16
N ILE A 126 -8.19 -1.94 11.36
CA ILE A 126 -7.19 -2.93 11.80
C ILE A 126 -5.76 -2.39 11.84
N ALA A 127 -5.44 -1.35 11.08
CA ALA A 127 -4.10 -0.79 11.00
C ALA A 127 -3.79 0.03 12.26
N ASP A 128 -2.70 -0.27 12.97
CA ASP A 128 -2.23 0.52 14.12
C ASP A 128 -1.21 1.59 13.71
N THR A 129 -1.20 1.95 12.43
CA THR A 129 -0.35 3.00 11.84
C THR A 129 -1.18 3.94 10.96
N LEU A 130 -0.54 4.98 10.41
CA LEU A 130 -1.20 5.94 9.53
C LEU A 130 -1.67 5.26 8.25
N ILE A 131 -2.77 5.75 7.69
CA ILE A 131 -3.32 5.25 6.43
C ILE A 131 -3.11 6.26 5.31
N MET A 132 -2.46 5.82 4.24
CA MET A 132 -2.26 6.59 3.01
C MET A 132 -3.00 5.93 1.86
N VAL A 133 -3.93 6.63 1.20
CA VAL A 133 -4.69 6.07 0.07
C VAL A 133 -4.63 7.03 -1.09
N TYR A 134 -4.32 6.51 -2.27
CA TYR A 134 -4.17 7.31 -3.47
C TYR A 134 -4.72 6.53 -4.68
N PRO A 135 -6.03 6.63 -4.94
CA PRO A 135 -6.69 5.88 -6.01
C PRO A 135 -6.30 6.41 -7.39
N ASN A 136 -6.63 5.64 -8.42
CA ASN A 136 -6.68 6.19 -9.78
C ASN A 136 -7.81 7.22 -9.90
N ALA A 137 -7.74 8.10 -10.91
CA ALA A 137 -8.84 8.99 -11.28
C ALA A 137 -9.93 8.19 -12.04
N GLY A 138 -10.63 7.34 -11.30
CA GLY A 138 -11.58 6.37 -11.85
C GLY A 138 -10.90 5.15 -12.48
N LEU A 139 -11.66 4.42 -13.29
CA LEU A 139 -11.14 3.33 -14.13
C LEU A 139 -10.74 3.88 -15.50
N PRO A 140 -9.70 3.32 -16.14
CA PRO A 140 -9.36 3.72 -17.50
C PRO A 140 -10.50 3.37 -18.47
N ASN A 141 -10.73 4.23 -19.46
CA ASN A 141 -11.66 4.00 -20.55
C ASN A 141 -11.06 3.01 -21.59
N GLU A 142 -11.80 2.72 -22.67
CA GLU A 142 -11.36 1.79 -23.71
C GLU A 142 -10.07 2.21 -24.44
N LEU A 143 -9.71 3.50 -24.36
CA LEU A 143 -8.47 4.06 -24.90
C LEU A 143 -7.32 4.08 -23.88
N GLY A 144 -7.57 3.62 -22.64
CA GLY A 144 -6.60 3.66 -21.54
C GLY A 144 -6.48 5.02 -20.85
N GLU A 145 -7.40 5.95 -21.13
CA GLU A 145 -7.41 7.31 -20.56
C GLU A 145 -8.30 7.37 -19.31
N TYR A 146 -8.11 8.41 -18.48
CA TYR A 146 -8.86 8.59 -17.24
C TYR A 146 -9.74 9.84 -17.33
N ASP A 147 -11.05 9.62 -17.39
CA ASP A 147 -12.05 10.67 -17.61
C ASP A 147 -12.66 11.24 -16.32
N GLU A 148 -12.30 10.68 -15.15
CA GLU A 148 -12.83 11.17 -13.87
C GLU A 148 -12.35 12.60 -13.62
N MET A 149 -13.30 13.48 -13.28
CA MET A 149 -13.01 14.89 -13.02
C MET A 149 -12.44 15.11 -11.62
N PRO A 150 -11.59 16.14 -11.41
CA PRO A 150 -11.02 16.49 -10.11
C PRO A 150 -12.03 16.52 -8.96
N GLU A 151 -13.19 17.14 -9.18
CA GLU A 151 -14.24 17.30 -8.17
C GLU A 151 -14.88 15.96 -7.80
N THR A 152 -14.99 15.04 -8.76
CA THR A 152 -15.54 13.69 -8.53
C THR A 152 -14.60 12.91 -7.62
N THR A 153 -13.32 12.81 -7.97
CA THR A 153 -12.32 12.12 -7.13
C THR A 153 -12.26 12.76 -5.75
N ALA A 154 -12.21 14.10 -5.68
CA ALA A 154 -12.13 14.84 -4.43
C ALA A 154 -13.35 14.63 -3.51
N GLY A 155 -14.55 14.52 -4.07
CA GLY A 155 -15.77 14.19 -3.33
C GLY A 155 -15.70 12.78 -2.74
N LEU A 156 -15.32 11.79 -3.55
CA LEU A 156 -15.24 10.40 -3.12
C LEU A 156 -14.20 10.17 -2.02
N VAL A 157 -12.99 10.72 -2.17
CA VAL A 157 -11.95 10.58 -1.13
C VAL A 157 -12.23 11.45 0.09
N GLY A 158 -12.94 12.56 -0.09
CA GLY A 158 -13.40 13.43 1.00
C GLY A 158 -14.37 12.72 1.95
N GLU A 159 -15.18 11.78 1.45
CA GLU A 159 -16.01 10.92 2.31
C GLU A 159 -15.14 10.09 3.28
N TRP A 160 -14.04 9.51 2.81
CA TRP A 160 -13.15 8.73 3.69
C TRP A 160 -12.52 9.59 4.78
N ALA A 161 -12.06 10.79 4.42
CA ALA A 161 -11.48 11.73 5.37
C ALA A 161 -12.51 12.20 6.41
N SER A 162 -13.73 12.54 5.98
CA SER A 162 -14.79 13.00 6.89
C SER A 162 -15.29 11.89 7.84
N HIS A 163 -15.15 10.63 7.45
CA HIS A 163 -15.38 9.47 8.31
C HIS A 163 -14.16 9.06 9.16
N GLY A 164 -13.06 9.82 9.11
CA GLY A 164 -11.85 9.53 9.88
C GLY A 164 -11.20 8.19 9.50
N GLN A 165 -11.25 7.81 8.22
CA GLN A 165 -10.73 6.52 7.74
C GLN A 165 -9.30 6.58 7.21
N VAL A 166 -8.80 7.78 6.89
CA VAL A 166 -7.49 8.00 6.28
C VAL A 166 -6.71 9.11 7.00
N ASN A 167 -5.40 9.10 6.83
CA ASN A 167 -4.48 10.13 7.33
C ASN A 167 -3.88 10.96 6.20
N ILE A 168 -3.59 10.32 5.07
CA ILE A 168 -2.96 10.92 3.90
C ILE A 168 -3.75 10.51 2.66
N LEU A 169 -3.98 11.47 1.76
CA LEU A 169 -4.61 11.26 0.47
C LEU A 169 -3.67 11.71 -0.65
N GLY A 170 -3.74 11.01 -1.78
CA GLY A 170 -3.03 11.39 -2.99
C GLY A 170 -3.76 10.89 -4.23
N GLY A 171 -3.08 10.88 -5.36
CA GLY A 171 -3.59 10.35 -6.62
C GLY A 171 -2.57 9.44 -7.29
N CYS A 172 -3.04 8.38 -7.95
CA CYS A 172 -2.24 7.47 -8.75
C CYS A 172 -2.48 7.75 -10.25
N CYS A 173 -2.67 6.72 -11.09
CA CYS A 173 -2.87 6.89 -12.52
C CYS A 173 -4.09 7.77 -12.83
N GLY A 174 -3.96 8.66 -13.81
CA GLY A 174 -5.00 9.61 -14.22
C GLY A 174 -5.13 10.86 -13.36
N SER A 175 -4.57 10.87 -12.15
CA SER A 175 -4.61 12.06 -11.29
C SER A 175 -3.70 13.16 -11.83
N THR A 176 -4.17 14.40 -11.74
CA THR A 176 -3.44 15.60 -12.19
C THR A 176 -3.26 16.59 -11.03
N PRO A 177 -2.46 17.67 -11.19
CA PRO A 177 -2.38 18.72 -10.17
C PRO A 177 -3.75 19.31 -9.78
N ALA A 178 -4.70 19.36 -10.73
CA ALA A 178 -6.07 19.80 -10.45
C ALA A 178 -6.81 18.84 -9.51
N HIS A 179 -6.63 17.53 -9.68
CA HIS A 179 -7.16 16.51 -8.77
C HIS A 179 -6.59 16.70 -7.36
N ILE A 180 -5.28 16.85 -7.23
CA ILE A 180 -4.62 17.05 -5.93
C ILE A 180 -5.13 18.33 -5.26
N ALA A 181 -5.27 19.43 -6.00
CA ALA A 181 -5.80 20.68 -5.47
C ALA A 181 -7.27 20.54 -4.99
N ALA A 182 -8.10 19.84 -5.75
CA ALA A 182 -9.49 19.58 -5.38
C ALA A 182 -9.59 18.71 -4.11
N MET A 183 -8.77 17.64 -4.02
CA MET A 183 -8.68 16.79 -2.82
C MET A 183 -8.22 17.58 -1.60
N ALA A 184 -7.16 18.38 -1.72
CA ALA A 184 -6.67 19.21 -0.62
C ALA A 184 -7.74 20.18 -0.11
N LYS A 185 -8.52 20.78 -1.02
CA LYS A 185 -9.65 21.64 -0.67
C LYS A 185 -10.78 20.88 0.02
N SER A 186 -11.11 19.66 -0.44
CA SER A 186 -12.23 18.89 0.12
C SER A 186 -11.97 18.38 1.54
N VAL A 187 -10.70 18.19 1.91
CA VAL A 187 -10.32 17.69 3.24
C VAL A 187 -9.78 18.77 4.19
N ALA A 188 -9.73 20.03 3.74
CA ALA A 188 -9.25 21.13 4.55
C ALA A 188 -10.07 21.27 5.85
N GLY A 189 -9.38 21.29 6.99
CA GLY A 189 -10.00 21.42 8.31
C GLY A 189 -10.58 20.14 8.90
N LEU A 190 -10.51 19.00 8.20
CA LEU A 190 -10.90 17.72 8.77
C LEU A 190 -9.82 17.16 9.69
N THR A 191 -10.24 16.46 10.74
CA THR A 191 -9.33 15.76 11.65
C THR A 191 -8.88 14.45 11.01
N PRO A 192 -7.57 14.18 10.91
CA PRO A 192 -7.06 12.90 10.44
C PRO A 192 -7.54 11.73 11.29
N ARG A 193 -7.58 10.54 10.71
CA ARG A 193 -7.88 9.29 11.42
C ARG A 193 -7.05 9.13 12.70
N ALA A 194 -7.71 8.84 13.82
CA ALA A 194 -7.04 8.43 15.04
C ALA A 194 -6.49 6.99 14.91
N LEU A 195 -5.30 6.75 15.46
CA LEU A 195 -4.69 5.42 15.46
C LEU A 195 -5.41 4.52 16.48
N PRO A 196 -5.91 3.34 16.08
CA PRO A 196 -6.51 2.40 17.01
C PRO A 196 -5.42 1.75 17.87
N VAL A 197 -5.80 1.30 19.07
CA VAL A 197 -4.97 0.46 19.93
C VAL A 197 -5.50 -0.98 19.82
N PRO A 198 -4.99 -1.80 18.90
CA PRO A 198 -5.50 -3.15 18.72
C PRO A 198 -5.10 -4.05 19.89
N ALA A 199 -5.93 -5.05 20.20
CA ALA A 199 -5.59 -6.05 21.19
C ALA A 199 -4.30 -6.81 20.81
N THR A 200 -3.47 -7.12 21.81
CA THR A 200 -2.31 -7.99 21.65
C THR A 200 -2.79 -9.44 21.56
N VAL A 201 -2.87 -9.95 20.33
CA VAL A 201 -3.25 -11.33 20.02
C VAL A 201 -2.36 -11.85 18.90
N THR A 202 -2.17 -13.17 18.85
CA THR A 202 -1.44 -13.81 17.76
C THR A 202 -2.22 -13.66 16.46
N ARG A 203 -1.57 -13.04 15.47
CA ARG A 203 -2.10 -12.87 14.11
C ARG A 203 -1.16 -13.55 13.14
N LEU A 204 -1.70 -14.42 12.32
CA LEU A 204 -1.01 -15.10 11.23
C LEU A 204 -1.68 -14.72 9.91
N ALA A 205 -0.97 -14.93 8.80
CA ALA A 205 -1.48 -14.67 7.46
C ALA A 205 -1.17 -15.88 6.56
N GLY A 206 -2.24 -16.48 6.02
CA GLY A 206 -2.19 -17.19 4.73
C GLY A 206 -2.76 -16.28 3.66
N LEU A 207 -3.59 -16.80 2.75
CA LEU A 207 -4.40 -15.94 1.85
C LEU A 207 -5.41 -15.07 2.61
N GLU A 208 -5.85 -15.56 3.77
CA GLU A 208 -6.71 -14.88 4.73
C GLU A 208 -5.97 -14.62 6.06
N PRO A 209 -6.39 -13.62 6.85
CA PRO A 209 -5.89 -13.46 8.21
C PRO A 209 -6.40 -14.61 9.09
N PHE A 210 -5.56 -15.05 10.02
CA PHE A 210 -5.97 -15.89 11.14
C PHE A 210 -5.63 -15.18 12.44
N VAL A 211 -6.66 -14.94 13.25
CA VAL A 211 -6.51 -14.35 14.60
C VAL A 211 -6.77 -15.46 15.60
N MET A 212 -5.75 -15.82 16.39
CA MET A 212 -5.89 -16.84 17.41
C MET A 212 -6.78 -16.29 18.53
N ALA A 213 -7.86 -17.01 18.84
CA ALA A 213 -8.71 -16.71 19.99
C ALA A 213 -7.89 -16.81 21.28
N ALA A 214 -8.16 -15.89 22.22
CA ALA A 214 -7.56 -15.88 23.54
C ALA A 214 -8.12 -16.99 24.42
#